data_AF-A0A1F5C4X7-F1
#
_entry.id   AF-A0A1F5C4X7-F1
#
_cell.length_a   1.000
_cell.length_b   1.000
_cell.length_c   1.000
_cell.angle_alpha   90.00
_cell.angle_beta   90.00
_cell.angle_gamma   90.00
#
_symmetry.space_group_name_H-M   'P 1'
#
loop_
_entity.id
_entity.type
_entity.pdbx_description
1 polymer ?
#
loop_
_entity_poly.entity_id
_entity_poly.type
_entity_poly.pdbx_seq_one_letter_code
_entity_poly.pdbx_strand_id
1 'polypeptide(L)' 'MDATDIAEIYTALADYEKAIRWLERAFENRAINLIWIKCNPIFRRIQSDPRFRALEKKMGLER' A
#
# COMPACT_ATOMS: atom_id res chain seq x y z
N MET A 1 -1.26 -9.80 -12.09
CA MET A 1 -1.70 -8.54 -11.47
C MET A 1 -2.16 -8.87 -10.07
N ASP A 2 -1.36 -8.58 -9.06
CA ASP A 2 -1.71 -8.82 -7.66
C ASP A 2 -2.42 -7.58 -7.05
N ALA A 3 -2.86 -7.68 -5.80
CA ALA A 3 -3.57 -6.58 -5.14
C ALA A 3 -2.70 -5.32 -4.96
N THR A 4 -1.37 -5.46 -4.94
CA THR A 4 -0.42 -4.33 -4.89
C THR A 4 -0.48 -3.56 -6.20
N ASP A 5 -0.46 -4.25 -7.35
CA ASP A 5 -0.54 -3.60 -8.67
C ASP A 5 -1.84 -2.76 -8.81
N ILE A 6 -2.95 -3.25 -8.26
CA ILE A 6 -4.22 -2.51 -8.24
C ILE A 6 -4.12 -1.25 -7.35
N ALA A 7 -3.45 -1.36 -6.19
CA ALA A 7 -3.20 -0.21 -5.33
C ALA A 7 -2.34 0.86 -6.00
N GLU A 8 -1.35 0.46 -6.80
CA GLU A 8 -0.51 1.38 -7.57
C GLU A 8 -1.33 2.18 -8.58
N ILE A 9 -2.23 1.51 -9.30
CA ILE A 9 -3.14 2.16 -10.26
C ILE A 9 -4.03 3.21 -9.56
N TYR A 10 -4.67 2.84 -8.45
CA TYR A 10 -5.50 3.81 -7.71
C TYR A 10 -4.69 4.95 -7.12
N THR A 11 -3.44 4.68 -6.71
CA THR A 11 -2.53 5.74 -6.23
C THR A 11 -2.19 6.71 -7.36
N ALA A 12 -1.92 6.21 -8.56
CA ALA A 12 -1.66 7.04 -9.75
C ALA A 12 -2.88 7.89 -10.15
N LEU A 13 -4.09 7.37 -9.94
CA LEU A 13 -5.35 8.09 -10.17
C LEU A 13 -5.74 9.05 -9.03
N ALA A 14 -4.90 9.20 -8.00
CA ALA A 14 -5.18 9.97 -6.79
C ALA A 14 -6.42 9.52 -5.99
N ASP A 15 -6.92 8.29 -6.22
CA ASP A 15 -7.97 7.66 -5.42
C ASP A 15 -7.31 6.92 -4.24
N TYR A 16 -6.81 7.70 -3.28
CA TYR A 16 -6.03 7.19 -2.15
C TYR A 16 -6.83 6.27 -1.22
N GLU A 17 -8.15 6.48 -1.15
CA GLU A 17 -9.03 5.62 -0.37
C GLU A 17 -9.08 4.20 -0.94
N LYS A 18 -9.25 4.06 -2.27
CA LYS A 18 -9.17 2.74 -2.92
C LYS A 18 -7.76 2.18 -2.86
N ALA A 19 -6.72 2.99 -3.07
CA ALA A 19 -5.35 2.53 -3.00
C ALA A 19 -5.04 1.84 -1.66
N ILE A 20 -5.38 2.49 -0.54
CA ILE A 20 -5.13 1.94 0.79
C ILE A 20 -5.96 0.67 1.05
N ARG A 21 -7.22 0.60 0.62
CA ARG A 21 -8.01 -0.64 0.70
C ARG A 21 -7.35 -1.80 -0.04
N TRP A 22 -6.81 -1.53 -1.23
CA TRP A 22 -6.12 -2.55 -2.01
C TRP A 22 -4.78 -2.97 -1.36
N LEU A 23 -4.08 -2.05 -0.68
CA LEU A 23 -2.91 -2.41 0.12
C LEU A 23 -3.25 -3.28 1.33
N GLU A 24 -4.36 -3.02 2.02
CA GLU A 24 -4.84 -3.92 3.09
C GLU A 24 -5.19 -5.30 2.54
N ARG A 25 -5.84 -5.35 1.38
CA ARG A 25 -6.14 -6.61 0.69
C ARG A 25 -4.87 -7.35 0.24
N ALA A 26 -3.86 -6.63 -0.21
CA ALA A 26 -2.55 -7.17 -0.55
C ALA A 26 -1.89 -7.81 0.67
N PHE A 27 -2.02 -7.20 1.85
CA PHE A 27 -1.50 -7.75 3.09
C PHE A 27 -2.23 -9.02 3.52
N GLU A 28 -3.57 -9.03 3.49
CA GLU A 28 -4.38 -10.23 3.78
C GLU A 28 -4.02 -11.40 2.87
N ASN A 29 -3.82 -11.12 1.58
CA ASN A 29 -3.52 -12.13 0.56
C ASN A 29 -2.03 -12.52 0.51
N ARG A 30 -1.18 -11.92 1.36
CA ARG A 30 0.28 -12.09 1.32
C ARG A 30 0.86 -11.86 -0.08
N ALA A 31 0.38 -10.81 -0.74
CA ALA A 31 0.81 -10.43 -2.08
C ALA A 31 2.33 -10.19 -2.11
N ILE A 32 3.00 -10.82 -3.08
CA ILE A 32 4.47 -10.80 -3.16
C ILE A 32 4.98 -9.38 -3.39
N ASN A 33 4.30 -8.57 -4.22
CA ASN A 33 4.78 -7.23 -4.54
C ASN A 33 4.70 -6.25 -3.35
N LEU A 34 3.93 -6.58 -2.30
CA LEU A 34 3.81 -5.74 -1.11
C LEU A 34 5.13 -5.58 -0.35
N ILE A 35 6.10 -6.49 -0.56
CA ILE A 35 7.45 -6.36 0.04
C ILE A 35 8.15 -5.05 -0.36
N TRP A 36 7.76 -4.45 -1.49
CA TRP A 36 8.35 -3.22 -2.01
C TRP A 36 7.63 -1.94 -1.56
N ILE A 37 6.64 -2.04 -0.67
CA ILE A 37 5.75 -0.93 -0.30
C ILE A 37 6.49 0.35 0.15
N LYS A 38 7.63 0.22 0.84
CA LYS A 38 8.44 1.37 1.29
C LYS A 38 9.39 1.91 0.24
N CYS A 39 9.77 1.07 -0.73
CA CYS A 39 10.70 1.42 -1.80
C CYS A 39 9.97 1.94 -3.04
N ASN A 40 8.69 1.65 -3.21
CA ASN A 40 7.92 2.08 -4.37
C ASN A 40 7.55 3.58 -4.27
N PRO A 41 8.09 4.44 -5.16
CA PRO A 41 7.84 5.89 -5.12
C PRO A 41 6.37 6.28 -5.34
N ILE A 42 5.55 5.40 -5.95
CA ILE A 42 4.15 5.70 -6.22
C ILE A 42 3.38 5.99 -4.91
N PHE A 43 3.72 5.28 -3.83
CA PHE A 43 3.06 5.42 -2.54
C PHE A 43 3.52 6.63 -1.73
N ARG A 44 4.49 7.41 -2.23
CA ARG A 44 5.03 8.59 -1.51
C ARG A 44 3.94 9.59 -1.13
N ARG A 45 2.86 9.70 -1.92
CA ARG A 45 1.71 10.59 -1.65
C ARG A 45 0.81 10.10 -0.52
N ILE A 46 0.80 8.80 -0.22
CA ILE A 46 -0.06 8.18 0.80
C ILE A 46 0.69 7.73 2.06
N GLN A 47 2.03 7.82 2.10
CA GLN A 47 2.85 7.48 3.27
C GLN A 47 2.51 8.29 4.53
N SER A 48 1.93 9.49 4.39
CA SER A 48 1.47 10.29 5.53
C SER A 48 0.08 9.90 6.04
N ASP A 49 -0.68 9.08 5.31
CA ASP A 49 -2.02 8.65 5.72
C ASP A 49 -1.91 7.72 6.95
N PRO A 50 -2.67 7.99 8.04
CA PRO A 50 -2.65 7.14 9.24
C PRO A 50 -2.95 5.66 8.96
N ARG A 51 -3.77 5.36 7.95
CA ARG A 51 -4.11 3.98 7.55
C ARG A 51 -2.94 3.27 6.87
N PHE A 52 -2.15 4.01 6.07
CA PHE A 52 -0.92 3.48 5.49
C PHE A 52 0.10 3.15 6.58
N ARG A 53 0.27 4.05 7.57
CA ARG A 53 1.14 3.78 8.72
C ARG A 53 0.67 2.60 9.57
N ALA A 54 -0.65 2.45 9.74
CA ALA A 54 -1.21 1.29 10.42
C ALA A 54 -0.90 -0.01 9.67
N LEU A 55 -0.89 0.01 8.33
CA LEU A 55 -0.47 -1.12 7.52
C LEU A 55 1.02 -1.42 7.69
N GLU A 56 1.90 -0.41 7.65
CA GLU A 56 3.34 -0.61 7.92
C GLU A 56 3.56 -1.26 9.29
N LYS A 57 2.79 -0.86 10.31
CA LYS A 57 2.85 -1.47 11.64
C LYS A 57 2.40 -2.94 11.64
N LYS A 58 1.33 -3.28 10.92
CA LYS A 58 0.89 -4.68 10.75
C LYS A 58 1.98 -5.53 10.06
N MET A 59 2.78 -4.91 9.20
CA MET A 59 3.90 -5.55 8.50
C MET A 59 5.21 -5.60 9.31
N GLY A 60 5.27 -4.98 10.49
CA GLY A 60 6.52 -4.86 11.26
C GLY A 60 7.55 -3.94 10.60
N LEU A 61 7.09 -2.97 9.82
CA LEU A 61 7.92 -2.02 9.07
C LEU A 61 7.90 -0.61 9.67
N GLU A 62 7.32 -0.44 10.85
CA GLU A 62 7.42 0.82 11.59
C GLU A 62 8.89 1.21 11.83
N ARG A 63 9.18 2.52 11.77
CA ARG A 63 10.44 3.07 12.25
C ARG A 63 10.32 3.43 13.72
#